data_AF-A0A173LIF9-F1
#
_entry.id   AF-A0A173LIF9-F1
#
_cell.length_a   1.000
_cell.length_b   1.000
_cell.length_c   1.000
_cell.angle_alpha   90.00
_cell.angle_beta   90.00
_cell.angle_gamma   90.00
#
_symmetry.space_group_name_H-M   'P 1'
#
loop_
_entity.id
_entity.type
_entity.pdbx_description
1 polymer ?
#
loop_
_entity_poly.entity_id
_entity_poly.type
_entity_poly.pdbx_seq_one_letter_code
_entity_poly.pdbx_strand_id
1 'polypeptide(L)'
;MPQPTYYEVLGLDPRASSPDLAQQLTHQLTQAPPGPGRQYIEQARAVLCDEGKRRHYDARLNDPQAPAWTPNELHELALTAPTPARTGLVAAFAETRVKVLSGVVAGLALILAIAVTAVACSGSDGGLSPTASDGSVQSSAQTSGDSDQVCRPARGRAVWNAEWEKEKRPDYLLKLTAQTDLPSEVAQKLSNPRLASGLKFMTQYQDKTIGVGEVNSTIGGPAVYVAQYDADGALVKLHTIRQQSDTTAMPTPFDQAEDISGGYMRVQADGVEIPSEANGVEATQQYVVNALPDAFDRSKVWVLLRGGTKLYRGTLYANAPDSGC
;
A
#
# COMPACT_ATOMS: atom_id res chain seq x y z
N MET A 1 -2.09 15.30 -37.18
CA MET A 1 -2.89 14.05 -37.33
C MET A 1 -3.57 13.80 -36.00
N PRO A 2 -4.84 13.34 -35.97
CA PRO A 2 -5.50 12.99 -34.71
C PRO A 2 -4.69 11.89 -33.99
N GLN A 3 -4.54 12.01 -32.67
CA GLN A 3 -3.90 11.01 -31.84
C GLN A 3 -4.77 9.73 -31.84
N PRO A 4 -4.18 8.53 -31.97
CA PRO A 4 -4.94 7.29 -31.96
C PRO A 4 -5.56 7.05 -30.57
N THR A 5 -6.79 6.56 -30.55
CA THR A 5 -7.56 6.33 -29.31
C THR A 5 -7.08 5.09 -28.56
N TYR A 6 -7.45 4.93 -27.28
CA TYR A 6 -7.14 3.70 -26.54
C TYR A 6 -7.73 2.46 -27.23
N TYR A 7 -8.90 2.59 -27.85
CA TYR A 7 -9.53 1.50 -28.59
C TYR A 7 -8.70 1.06 -29.80
N GLU A 8 -8.18 2.02 -30.55
CA GLU A 8 -7.38 1.76 -31.76
C GLU A 8 -5.99 1.22 -31.41
N VAL A 9 -5.31 1.81 -30.42
CA VAL A 9 -3.94 1.41 -30.04
C VAL A 9 -3.93 0.03 -29.38
N LEU A 10 -4.95 -0.30 -28.59
CA LEU A 10 -5.02 -1.56 -27.84
C LEU A 10 -5.91 -2.62 -28.50
N GLY A 11 -6.47 -2.34 -29.68
CA GLY A 11 -7.34 -3.27 -30.42
C GLY A 11 -8.58 -3.67 -29.64
N LEU A 12 -9.18 -2.73 -28.89
CA LEU A 12 -10.35 -2.97 -28.05
C LEU A 12 -11.63 -2.61 -28.81
N ASP A 13 -12.73 -3.33 -28.53
CA ASP A 13 -14.04 -2.99 -29.08
C ASP A 13 -14.67 -1.82 -28.29
N PRO A 14 -14.92 -0.65 -28.91
CA PRO A 14 -15.55 0.49 -28.23
C PRO A 14 -16.98 0.23 -27.76
N ARG A 15 -17.64 -0.84 -28.25
CA ARG A 15 -18.99 -1.24 -27.81
C ARG A 15 -19.00 -2.22 -26.65
N ALA A 16 -17.86 -2.81 -26.29
CA ALA A 16 -17.76 -3.74 -25.18
C ALA A 16 -18.09 -3.04 -23.84
N SER A 17 -18.63 -3.77 -22.87
CA SER A 17 -18.92 -3.19 -21.55
C SER A 17 -17.61 -2.88 -20.78
N SER A 18 -17.63 -1.98 -19.80
CA SER A 18 -16.43 -1.69 -18.99
C SER A 18 -15.86 -2.93 -18.28
N PRO A 19 -16.69 -3.86 -17.76
CA PRO A 19 -16.22 -5.16 -17.29
C PRO A 19 -15.52 -6.01 -18.38
N ASP A 20 -16.06 -6.06 -19.60
CA ASP A 20 -15.46 -6.82 -20.71
C ASP A 20 -14.11 -6.21 -21.13
N LEU A 21 -14.03 -4.88 -21.20
CA LEU A 21 -12.78 -4.16 -21.44
C LEU A 21 -11.76 -4.41 -20.32
N ALA A 22 -12.20 -4.51 -19.07
CA ALA A 22 -11.32 -4.83 -17.94
C ALA A 22 -10.69 -6.23 -18.07
N GLN A 23 -11.47 -7.21 -18.54
CA GLN A 23 -10.95 -8.56 -18.80
C GLN A 23 -9.93 -8.55 -19.93
N GLN A 24 -10.23 -7.89 -21.06
CA GLN A 24 -9.32 -7.79 -22.21
C GLN A 24 -8.01 -7.08 -21.84
N LEU A 25 -8.08 -5.96 -21.13
CA LEU A 25 -6.92 -5.20 -20.68
C LEU A 25 -6.09 -5.95 -19.63
N THR A 26 -6.73 -6.71 -18.74
CA THR A 26 -6.02 -7.57 -17.78
C THR A 26 -5.27 -8.68 -18.48
N HIS A 27 -5.87 -9.30 -19.50
CA HIS A 27 -5.20 -10.30 -20.33
C HIS A 27 -4.01 -9.72 -21.09
N GLN A 28 -4.15 -8.53 -21.69
CA GLN A 28 -3.01 -7.87 -22.35
C GLN A 28 -1.89 -7.51 -21.36
N LEU A 29 -2.24 -7.09 -20.14
CA LEU A 29 -1.27 -6.72 -19.11
C LEU A 29 -0.44 -7.93 -18.61
N THR A 30 -1.03 -9.12 -18.51
CA THR A 30 -0.28 -10.32 -18.10
C THR A 30 0.73 -10.77 -19.15
N GLN A 31 0.49 -10.46 -20.43
CA GLN A 31 1.39 -10.77 -21.54
C GLN A 31 2.41 -9.64 -21.83
N ALA A 32 2.20 -8.44 -21.29
CA ALA A 32 3.05 -7.28 -21.57
C ALA A 32 4.34 -7.27 -20.73
N PRO A 33 5.54 -7.19 -21.36
CA PRO A 33 6.80 -7.05 -20.62
C PRO A 33 6.87 -5.70 -19.88
N PRO A 34 7.70 -5.58 -18.83
CA PRO A 34 7.92 -4.30 -18.16
C PRO A 34 8.40 -3.22 -19.13
N GLY A 35 7.73 -2.08 -19.17
CA GLY A 35 8.11 -0.96 -20.03
C GLY A 35 6.95 0.00 -20.35
N PRO A 36 7.17 0.98 -21.24
CA PRO A 36 6.19 2.01 -21.58
C PRO A 36 4.85 1.45 -22.10
N GLY A 37 4.88 0.35 -22.86
CA GLY A 37 3.66 -0.30 -23.35
C GLY A 37 2.78 -0.85 -22.21
N ARG A 38 3.40 -1.39 -21.16
CA ARG A 38 2.68 -1.85 -19.96
C ARG A 38 2.04 -0.69 -19.20
N GLN A 39 2.75 0.42 -19.04
CA GLN A 39 2.23 1.64 -18.40
C GLN A 39 1.04 2.21 -19.18
N TYR A 40 1.10 2.19 -20.51
CA TYR A 40 -0.02 2.62 -21.35
C TYR A 40 -1.27 1.74 -21.19
N ILE A 41 -1.10 0.41 -21.09
CA ILE A 41 -2.20 -0.52 -20.79
C ILE A 41 -2.79 -0.25 -19.39
N GLU A 42 -1.95 0.03 -18.38
CA GLU A 42 -2.40 0.36 -17.02
C GLU A 42 -3.20 1.67 -16.99
N GLN A 43 -2.76 2.68 -17.74
CA GLN A 43 -3.46 3.95 -17.88
C GLN A 43 -4.81 3.78 -18.58
N ALA A 44 -4.86 3.01 -19.69
CA ALA A 44 -6.09 2.69 -20.38
C ALA A 44 -7.08 1.93 -19.47
N ARG A 45 -6.57 1.01 -18.64
CA ARG A 45 -7.38 0.27 -17.65
C ARG A 45 -7.98 1.20 -16.60
N ALA A 46 -7.21 2.19 -16.12
CA ALA A 46 -7.70 3.17 -15.15
C ALA A 46 -8.83 4.08 -15.69
N VAL A 47 -8.87 4.30 -17.01
CA VAL A 47 -9.88 5.14 -17.67
C VAL A 47 -11.08 4.31 -18.16
N LEU A 48 -10.84 3.21 -18.89
CA LEU A 48 -11.91 2.46 -19.57
C LEU A 48 -12.70 1.51 -18.66
N CYS A 49 -12.09 1.05 -17.56
CA CYS A 49 -12.75 0.15 -16.61
C CYS A 49 -13.65 0.89 -15.61
N ASP A 50 -13.46 2.20 -15.43
CA ASP A 50 -14.36 3.06 -14.67
C ASP A 50 -15.43 3.63 -15.60
N GLU A 51 -16.71 3.36 -15.30
CA GLU A 51 -17.81 3.77 -16.18
C GLU A 51 -17.94 5.30 -16.31
N GLY A 52 -17.66 6.04 -15.25
CA GLY A 52 -17.73 7.51 -15.27
C GLY A 52 -16.62 8.13 -16.11
N LYS A 53 -15.37 7.66 -15.91
CA LYS A 53 -14.21 8.12 -16.68
C LYS A 53 -14.31 7.70 -18.13
N ARG A 54 -14.74 6.48 -18.42
CA ARG A 54 -15.01 6.03 -19.78
C ARG A 54 -16.06 6.90 -20.44
N ARG A 55 -17.17 7.19 -19.76
CA ARG A 55 -18.22 8.06 -20.33
C ARG A 55 -17.68 9.45 -20.64
N HIS A 56 -16.82 10.00 -19.79
CA HIS A 56 -16.17 11.29 -20.05
C HIS A 56 -15.19 11.22 -21.24
N TYR A 57 -14.39 10.16 -21.31
CA TYR A 57 -13.49 9.87 -22.42
C TYR A 57 -14.25 9.74 -23.75
N ASP A 58 -15.29 8.92 -23.78
CA ASP A 58 -16.14 8.65 -24.94
C ASP A 58 -16.95 9.88 -25.35
N ALA A 59 -17.45 10.67 -24.41
CA ALA A 59 -18.17 11.91 -24.72
C ALA A 59 -17.30 12.90 -25.50
N ARG A 60 -16.01 13.03 -25.11
CA ARG A 60 -15.06 13.90 -25.81
C ARG A 60 -14.65 13.33 -27.17
N LEU A 61 -14.53 12.01 -27.31
CA LEU A 61 -14.28 11.37 -28.61
C LEU A 61 -15.44 11.57 -29.61
N ASN A 62 -16.67 11.64 -29.10
CA ASN A 62 -17.87 11.85 -29.92
C ASN A 62 -18.19 13.32 -30.20
N ASP A 63 -17.45 14.28 -29.63
CA ASP A 63 -17.62 15.71 -29.88
C ASP A 63 -16.69 16.17 -31.02
N PRO A 64 -17.22 16.52 -32.20
CA PRO A 64 -16.41 16.95 -33.34
C PRO A 64 -15.69 18.28 -33.13
N GLN A 65 -16.08 19.07 -32.14
CA GLN A 65 -15.49 20.37 -31.81
C GLN A 65 -14.50 20.28 -30.64
N ALA A 66 -14.44 19.15 -29.92
CA ALA A 66 -13.52 19.00 -28.81
C ALA A 66 -12.08 18.81 -29.29
N PRO A 67 -11.08 19.40 -28.60
CA PRO A 67 -9.68 19.09 -28.86
C PRO A 67 -9.40 17.60 -28.60
N ALA A 68 -8.55 16.99 -29.43
CA ALA A 68 -8.10 15.61 -29.20
C ALA A 68 -7.47 15.46 -27.81
N TRP A 69 -7.62 14.27 -27.21
CA TRP A 69 -6.99 13.96 -25.93
C TRP A 69 -5.47 14.06 -26.00
N THR A 70 -4.88 14.86 -25.11
CA THR A 70 -3.43 14.87 -24.91
C THR A 70 -3.00 13.79 -23.91
N PRO A 71 -1.74 13.32 -23.97
CA PRO A 71 -1.25 12.33 -23.00
C PRO A 71 -1.37 12.78 -21.54
N ASN A 72 -1.17 14.07 -21.27
CA ASN A 72 -1.28 14.64 -19.92
C ASN A 72 -2.72 14.65 -19.42
N GLU A 73 -3.68 15.08 -20.25
CA GLU A 73 -5.10 15.06 -19.87
C GLU A 73 -5.60 13.62 -19.62
N LEU A 74 -5.11 12.65 -20.39
CA LEU A 74 -5.43 11.24 -20.15
C LEU A 74 -4.80 10.71 -18.87
N HIS A 75 -3.63 11.22 -18.49
CA HIS A 75 -2.98 10.87 -17.23
C HIS A 75 -3.76 11.44 -16.05
N GLU A 76 -4.16 12.71 -16.13
CA GLU A 76 -5.02 13.34 -15.12
C GLU A 76 -6.37 12.64 -15.00
N LEU A 77 -7.01 12.28 -16.12
CA LEU A 77 -8.25 11.51 -16.11
C LEU A 77 -8.04 10.12 -15.46
N ALA A 78 -6.92 9.45 -15.72
CA ALA A 78 -6.60 8.18 -15.06
C ALA A 78 -6.45 8.35 -13.53
N LEU A 79 -5.87 9.47 -13.07
CA LEU A 79 -5.64 9.76 -11.65
C LEU A 79 -6.89 10.21 -10.87
N THR A 80 -7.93 10.72 -11.55
CA THR A 80 -9.17 11.13 -10.85
C THR A 80 -9.80 9.97 -10.06
N ALA A 81 -10.49 10.27 -8.96
CA ALA A 81 -11.13 9.24 -8.14
C ALA A 81 -12.19 8.47 -8.96
N PRO A 82 -12.43 7.16 -8.66
CA PRO A 82 -13.44 6.39 -9.34
C PRO A 82 -14.82 7.03 -9.19
N THR A 83 -15.58 7.11 -10.29
CA THR A 83 -16.96 7.60 -10.20
C THR A 83 -17.82 6.42 -9.74
N PRO A 84 -18.58 6.51 -8.63
CA PRO A 84 -19.44 5.43 -8.21
C PRO A 84 -20.40 5.10 -9.34
N ALA A 85 -20.35 3.85 -9.82
CA ALA A 85 -21.32 3.34 -10.78
C ALA A 85 -22.71 3.61 -10.18
N ARG A 86 -23.52 4.42 -10.88
CA ARG A 86 -24.90 4.65 -10.48
C ARG A 86 -25.66 3.36 -10.79
N THR A 87 -25.57 2.39 -9.89
CA THR A 87 -26.53 1.29 -9.81
C THR A 87 -27.88 1.93 -9.53
N GLY A 88 -28.62 2.20 -10.60
CA GLY A 88 -29.95 2.75 -10.51
C GLY A 88 -30.78 1.86 -9.58
N LEU A 89 -31.44 2.49 -8.60
CA LEU A 89 -32.32 1.87 -7.61
C LEU A 89 -33.44 1.01 -8.22
N VAL A 90 -33.58 0.96 -9.54
CA VAL A 90 -34.55 0.14 -10.28
C VAL A 90 -34.05 -1.30 -10.52
N ALA A 91 -32.73 -1.54 -10.56
CA ALA A 91 -32.20 -2.90 -10.73
C ALA A 91 -32.27 -3.75 -9.44
N ALA A 92 -32.23 -3.10 -8.27
CA ALA A 92 -32.27 -3.79 -6.97
C ALA A 92 -33.67 -4.30 -6.57
N PHE A 93 -34.74 -3.91 -7.28
CA PHE A 93 -36.10 -4.39 -7.01
C PHE A 93 -36.64 -5.39 -8.04
N ALA A 94 -35.85 -5.76 -9.06
CA ALA A 94 -36.28 -6.71 -10.09
C ALA A 94 -35.97 -8.18 -9.75
N GLU A 95 -35.00 -8.46 -8.90
CA GLU A 95 -34.65 -9.82 -8.49
C GLU A 95 -34.79 -9.96 -6.98
N THR A 96 -35.94 -10.45 -6.51
CA THR A 96 -36.06 -11.58 -5.57
C THR A 96 -37.54 -11.76 -5.22
N ARG A 97 -38.29 -12.35 -6.16
CA ARG A 97 -39.50 -13.12 -5.86
C ARG A 97 -39.37 -14.49 -6.48
N VAL A 98 -38.92 -15.49 -5.71
CA VAL A 98 -39.42 -16.86 -5.85
C VAL A 98 -39.46 -17.50 -4.45
N LYS A 99 -40.62 -18.04 -4.11
CA LYS A 99 -40.94 -18.81 -2.90
C LYS A 99 -40.60 -20.30 -3.11
N VAL A 100 -40.50 -21.01 -1.98
CA VAL A 100 -40.99 -22.40 -1.70
C VAL A 100 -39.94 -23.51 -1.46
N LEU A 101 -39.94 -23.97 -0.19
CA LEU A 101 -39.85 -25.32 0.40
C LEU A 101 -39.14 -26.49 -0.32
N SER A 102 -38.23 -27.14 0.42
CA SER A 102 -38.22 -28.56 0.88
C SER A 102 -36.80 -28.89 1.38
N GLY A 103 -36.47 -29.81 2.28
CA GLY A 103 -37.18 -30.84 3.03
C GLY A 103 -36.16 -31.59 3.92
N VAL A 104 -36.58 -31.85 5.15
CA VAL A 104 -36.23 -32.85 6.18
C VAL A 104 -35.09 -33.90 5.95
N VAL A 105 -34.38 -34.18 7.07
CA VAL A 105 -33.91 -35.49 7.63
C VAL A 105 -32.38 -35.69 7.77
N ALA A 106 -31.97 -35.69 9.05
CA ALA A 106 -31.01 -36.54 9.77
C ALA A 106 -30.04 -37.50 9.03
N GLY A 107 -28.84 -37.62 9.61
CA GLY A 107 -28.26 -38.93 9.93
C GLY A 107 -26.79 -39.17 9.58
N LEU A 108 -26.02 -39.53 10.63
CA LEU A 108 -24.70 -40.22 10.65
C LEU A 108 -23.49 -39.46 10.07
N ALA A 109 -22.42 -39.18 10.82
CA ALA A 109 -21.48 -40.08 11.52
C ALA A 109 -20.52 -40.85 10.59
N LEU A 110 -19.23 -40.64 10.85
CA LEU A 110 -18.05 -41.45 10.51
C LEU A 110 -17.53 -41.41 9.06
N ILE A 111 -16.29 -40.94 8.86
CA ILE A 111 -15.12 -41.80 8.57
C ILE A 111 -13.83 -40.96 8.49
N LEU A 112 -12.85 -41.36 9.31
CA LEU A 112 -11.43 -41.05 9.18
C LEU A 112 -10.88 -41.60 7.85
N ALA A 113 -10.04 -40.83 7.16
CA ALA A 113 -8.97 -41.39 6.34
C ALA A 113 -7.74 -40.47 6.36
N ILE A 114 -6.79 -40.86 7.21
CA ILE A 114 -5.39 -40.46 7.13
C ILE A 114 -4.82 -41.12 5.87
N ALA A 115 -4.19 -40.33 4.99
CA ALA A 115 -3.29 -40.84 3.97
C ALA A 115 -2.02 -40.01 3.96
N VAL A 116 -1.09 -40.39 4.82
CA VAL A 116 0.34 -40.11 4.65
C VAL A 116 0.82 -41.07 3.57
N THR A 117 1.25 -40.53 2.43
CA THR A 117 2.15 -41.27 1.52
C THR A 117 3.37 -40.41 1.27
N ALA A 118 4.40 -40.67 2.08
CA ALA A 118 5.77 -40.47 1.67
C ALA A 118 6.08 -41.55 0.62
N VAL A 119 6.59 -41.14 -0.55
CA VAL A 119 7.35 -42.02 -1.43
C VAL A 119 8.68 -41.34 -1.71
N ALA A 120 9.70 -41.85 -1.04
CA ALA A 120 11.06 -41.81 -1.50
C ALA A 120 11.23 -42.84 -2.63
N CYS A 121 11.91 -42.44 -3.69
CA CYS A 121 12.75 -43.27 -4.57
C CYS A 121 13.93 -42.33 -4.91
N SER A 122 15.12 -42.42 -4.29
CA SER A 122 16.23 -43.34 -4.65
C SER A 122 16.31 -43.60 -6.16
N GLY A 123 17.36 -43.26 -6.91
CA GLY A 123 18.67 -42.71 -6.60
C GLY A 123 19.62 -42.97 -7.79
N SER A 124 20.79 -42.31 -7.75
CA SER A 124 22.08 -42.70 -8.38
C SER A 124 22.17 -42.63 -9.92
N ASP A 125 23.25 -42.22 -10.59
CA ASP A 125 24.58 -41.65 -10.28
C ASP A 125 25.17 -41.15 -11.62
N GLY A 126 26.24 -40.34 -11.57
CA GLY A 126 27.21 -40.27 -12.69
C GLY A 126 27.52 -38.85 -13.14
N GLY A 127 28.62 -38.32 -12.60
CA GLY A 127 29.08 -36.96 -12.88
C GLY A 127 29.61 -36.73 -14.29
N LEU A 128 29.95 -35.47 -14.54
CA LEU A 128 31.21 -35.00 -15.12
C LEU A 128 31.12 -33.47 -15.22
N SER A 129 32.09 -32.79 -14.62
CA SER A 129 32.39 -31.39 -14.93
C SER A 129 32.67 -31.24 -16.42
N PRO A 130 32.37 -30.06 -16.97
CA PRO A 130 33.44 -29.31 -17.60
C PRO A 130 33.55 -27.90 -17.00
N THR A 131 34.79 -27.60 -16.61
CA THR A 131 35.39 -26.27 -16.56
C THR A 131 35.30 -25.56 -17.92
N ALA A 132 35.06 -24.25 -17.89
CA ALA A 132 35.73 -23.17 -18.64
C ALA A 132 34.73 -22.01 -18.83
N SER A 133 34.94 -20.88 -18.14
CA SER A 133 35.56 -19.64 -18.69
C SER A 133 34.51 -18.76 -19.38
N ASP A 134 34.47 -17.44 -19.31
CA ASP A 134 35.19 -16.39 -18.60
C ASP A 134 34.29 -15.15 -18.83
N GLY A 135 34.29 -14.18 -17.94
CA GLY A 135 33.39 -13.03 -18.07
C GLY A 135 33.41 -12.10 -16.88
N SER A 136 34.62 -11.84 -16.38
CA SER A 136 34.91 -10.73 -15.50
C SER A 136 34.48 -9.41 -16.14
N VAL A 137 33.56 -8.70 -15.50
CA VAL A 137 33.58 -7.22 -15.52
C VAL A 137 33.85 -6.76 -14.10
N GLN A 138 35.12 -6.94 -13.75
CA GLN A 138 35.78 -6.23 -12.69
C GLN A 138 36.00 -4.80 -13.22
N SER A 139 35.16 -3.85 -12.82
CA SER A 139 35.49 -2.43 -12.97
C SER A 139 35.96 -1.93 -11.62
N SER A 140 37.21 -2.26 -11.30
CA SER A 140 38.01 -1.55 -10.33
C SER A 140 38.26 -0.13 -10.84
N ALA A 141 37.44 0.82 -10.39
CA ALA A 141 37.86 2.20 -10.24
C ALA A 141 38.04 2.45 -8.74
N GLN A 142 39.24 2.11 -8.25
CA GLN A 142 39.79 2.77 -7.08
C GLN A 142 39.96 4.25 -7.45
N THR A 143 39.01 5.05 -6.99
CA THR A 143 39.22 6.48 -6.80
C THR A 143 39.37 6.67 -5.31
N SER A 144 40.61 6.78 -4.86
CA SER A 144 40.92 7.44 -3.59
C SER A 144 40.46 8.89 -3.71
N GLY A 145 39.44 9.29 -2.95
CA GLY A 145 38.97 10.68 -2.93
C GLY A 145 37.57 10.82 -2.39
N ASP A 146 37.46 11.49 -1.24
CA ASP A 146 36.28 12.01 -0.56
C ASP A 146 35.09 11.06 -0.31
N SER A 147 34.89 10.71 0.96
CA SER A 147 33.64 10.13 1.43
C SER A 147 32.55 11.21 1.44
N ASP A 148 32.07 11.61 0.27
CA ASP A 148 30.81 12.33 0.13
C ASP A 148 29.68 11.39 0.59
N GLN A 149 29.36 11.44 1.88
CA GLN A 149 28.19 10.78 2.46
C GLN A 149 26.94 11.50 1.93
N VAL A 150 26.55 11.18 0.70
CA VAL A 150 25.33 11.69 0.08
C VAL A 150 24.14 10.87 0.58
N CYS A 151 23.15 11.56 1.15
CA CYS A 151 21.86 10.97 1.48
C CYS A 151 21.21 10.35 0.26
N ARG A 152 20.98 9.03 0.29
CA ARG A 152 20.34 8.30 -0.82
C ARG A 152 18.95 7.83 -0.40
N PRO A 153 17.88 8.20 -1.11
CA PRO A 153 16.55 7.66 -0.84
C PRO A 153 16.59 6.12 -0.84
N ALA A 154 16.03 5.54 0.22
CA ALA A 154 15.93 4.12 0.44
C ALA A 154 14.45 3.68 0.41
N ARG A 155 14.22 2.39 0.20
CA ARG A 155 12.86 1.83 0.21
C ARG A 155 12.33 1.76 1.64
N GLY A 156 11.09 2.17 1.86
CA GLY A 156 10.44 2.16 3.18
C GLY A 156 10.51 0.82 3.89
N ARG A 157 10.41 -0.31 3.18
CA ARG A 157 10.53 -1.67 3.78
C ARG A 157 11.85 -1.92 4.55
N ALA A 158 12.87 -1.11 4.29
CA ALA A 158 14.15 -1.16 5.00
C ALA A 158 14.17 -0.30 6.27
N VAL A 159 13.02 0.23 6.72
CA VAL A 159 12.92 1.19 7.84
C VAL A 159 13.52 0.66 9.14
N TRP A 160 13.48 -0.65 9.37
CA TRP A 160 14.13 -1.29 10.51
C TRP A 160 15.66 -1.04 10.56
N ASN A 161 16.31 -0.74 9.43
CA ASN A 161 17.73 -0.36 9.43
C ASN A 161 17.99 1.03 10.03
N ALA A 162 16.94 1.83 10.27
CA ALA A 162 17.03 3.08 11.03
C ALA A 162 16.87 2.86 12.53
N GLU A 163 16.71 1.62 13.01
CA GLU A 163 16.66 1.32 14.44
C GLU A 163 18.04 1.45 15.08
N TRP A 164 18.09 1.98 16.30
CA TRP A 164 19.30 2.03 17.10
C TRP A 164 19.60 0.66 17.70
N GLU A 165 20.76 0.14 17.35
CA GLU A 165 21.37 -0.96 18.10
C GLU A 165 22.11 -0.39 19.31
N LYS A 166 22.39 -1.24 20.31
CA LYS A 166 23.14 -0.83 21.51
C LYS A 166 24.47 -0.19 21.09
N GLU A 167 24.66 1.08 21.43
CA GLU A 167 25.87 1.88 21.17
C GLU A 167 26.23 2.07 19.69
N LYS A 168 25.34 1.69 18.76
CA LYS A 168 25.58 1.82 17.32
C LYS A 168 24.49 2.64 16.67
N ARG A 169 24.90 3.80 16.15
CA ARG A 169 24.04 4.64 15.34
C ARG A 169 23.79 3.97 13.98
N PRO A 170 22.54 3.96 13.50
CA PRO A 170 22.23 3.44 12.17
C PRO A 170 22.67 4.40 11.05
N ASP A 171 23.08 3.82 9.93
CA ASP A 171 23.42 4.54 8.69
C ASP A 171 22.16 5.01 7.93
N TYR A 172 21.00 4.51 8.34
CA TYR A 172 19.71 4.93 7.81
C TYR A 172 19.08 6.00 8.68
N LEU A 173 18.38 6.92 8.03
CA LEU A 173 17.68 8.03 8.64
C LEU A 173 16.26 8.11 8.11
N LEU A 174 15.28 8.20 9.01
CA LEU A 174 13.91 8.51 8.65
C LEU A 174 13.67 10.01 8.74
N LYS A 175 13.51 10.68 7.60
CA LYS A 175 13.25 12.12 7.54
C LYS A 175 11.75 12.37 7.44
N LEU A 176 11.16 12.99 8.45
CA LEU A 176 9.74 13.34 8.51
C LEU A 176 9.52 14.71 7.87
N THR A 177 8.59 14.79 6.92
CA THR A 177 8.37 15.99 6.09
C THR A 177 6.94 16.50 6.14
N ALA A 178 6.00 15.70 6.66
CA ALA A 178 4.62 16.10 6.83
C ALA A 178 4.04 15.52 8.12
N GLN A 179 3.06 16.23 8.68
CA GLN A 179 2.34 15.83 9.88
C GLN A 179 0.86 16.22 9.76
N THR A 180 -0.02 15.42 10.35
CA THR A 180 -1.46 15.72 10.43
C THR A 180 -1.98 15.37 11.80
N ASP A 181 -2.90 16.18 12.32
CA ASP A 181 -3.48 15.96 13.63
C ASP A 181 -4.30 14.67 13.68
N LEU A 182 -4.14 13.96 14.80
CA LEU A 182 -4.99 12.85 15.15
C LEU A 182 -6.26 13.37 15.84
N PRO A 183 -7.44 12.79 15.56
CA PRO A 183 -8.61 12.99 16.39
C PRO A 183 -8.29 12.75 17.86
N SER A 184 -8.89 13.56 18.74
CA SER A 184 -8.52 13.56 20.16
C SER A 184 -8.69 12.20 20.84
N GLU A 185 -9.67 11.42 20.38
CA GLU A 185 -9.98 10.07 20.85
C GLU A 185 -8.86 9.07 20.54
N VAL A 186 -8.16 9.25 19.41
CA VAL A 186 -7.01 8.44 19.01
C VAL A 186 -5.74 8.98 19.66
N ALA A 187 -5.57 10.30 19.65
CA ALA A 187 -4.40 10.99 20.20
C ALA A 187 -4.19 10.69 21.70
N GLN A 188 -5.25 10.69 22.51
CA GLN A 188 -5.16 10.42 23.95
C GLN A 188 -4.56 9.06 24.29
N LYS A 189 -4.77 8.05 23.43
CA LYS A 189 -4.16 6.73 23.62
C LYS A 189 -2.67 6.76 23.32
N LEU A 190 -2.27 7.43 22.24
CA LEU A 190 -0.88 7.52 21.78
C LEU A 190 -0.03 8.48 22.60
N SER A 191 -0.65 9.46 23.27
CA SER A 191 0.02 10.39 24.16
C SER A 191 0.50 9.76 25.47
N ASN A 192 0.20 8.48 25.72
CA ASN A 192 0.73 7.78 26.89
C ASN A 192 2.26 7.64 26.80
N PRO A 193 3.04 8.24 27.72
CA PRO A 193 4.49 8.20 27.65
C PRO A 193 5.08 6.80 27.92
N ARG A 194 4.27 5.85 28.40
CA ARG A 194 4.66 4.46 28.66
C ARG A 194 4.26 3.50 27.54
N LEU A 195 3.77 4.02 26.42
CA LEU A 195 3.36 3.20 25.29
C LEU A 195 4.58 2.46 24.71
N ALA A 196 4.52 1.13 24.71
CA ALA A 196 5.58 0.31 24.14
C ALA A 196 5.50 0.30 22.60
N SER A 197 6.66 0.21 21.95
CA SER A 197 6.78 -0.10 20.53
C SER A 197 6.25 -1.52 20.22
N GLY A 198 5.79 -1.73 18.99
CA GLY A 198 5.29 -3.03 18.52
C GLY A 198 3.80 -3.28 18.74
N LEU A 199 3.10 -2.41 19.47
CA LEU A 199 1.63 -2.38 19.45
C LEU A 199 1.16 -1.93 18.07
N LYS A 200 0.33 -2.72 17.38
CA LYS A 200 -0.16 -2.37 16.03
C LYS A 200 -1.29 -1.33 16.13
N PHE A 201 -0.94 -0.06 16.01
CA PHE A 201 -1.90 1.05 15.90
C PHE A 201 -2.17 1.48 14.48
N MET A 202 -1.40 0.98 13.51
CA MET A 202 -1.60 1.32 12.10
C MET A 202 -2.02 0.11 11.29
N THR A 203 -2.82 0.34 10.25
CA THR A 203 -3.22 -0.68 9.28
C THR A 203 -3.29 -0.05 7.90
N GLN A 204 -2.62 -0.65 6.92
CA GLN A 204 -2.81 -0.30 5.52
C GLN A 204 -4.02 -1.05 4.98
N TYR A 205 -4.94 -0.33 4.34
CA TYR A 205 -6.11 -0.91 3.69
C TYR A 205 -5.94 -1.07 2.18
N GLN A 206 -6.74 -1.94 1.57
CA GLN A 206 -6.73 -2.22 0.12
C GLN A 206 -7.09 -0.99 -0.73
N ASP A 207 -7.87 -0.05 -0.18
CA ASP A 207 -8.21 1.23 -0.82
C ASP A 207 -7.10 2.28 -0.71
N LYS A 208 -5.90 1.87 -0.26
CA LYS A 208 -4.70 2.68 -0.06
C LYS A 208 -4.76 3.66 1.12
N THR A 209 -5.83 3.64 1.90
CA THR A 209 -5.92 4.45 3.11
C THR A 209 -5.17 3.81 4.28
N ILE A 210 -4.81 4.63 5.27
CA ILE A 210 -4.18 4.23 6.52
C ILE A 210 -5.18 4.37 7.66
N GLY A 211 -5.44 3.27 8.36
CA GLY A 211 -6.12 3.29 9.65
C GLY A 211 -5.13 3.58 10.77
N VAL A 212 -5.47 4.51 11.66
CA VAL A 212 -4.76 4.79 12.91
C VAL A 212 -5.71 4.60 14.07
N GLY A 213 -5.44 3.59 14.88
CA GLY A 213 -6.24 3.20 16.02
C GLY A 213 -5.88 1.78 16.45
N GLU A 214 -6.07 1.48 17.73
CA GLU A 214 -5.96 0.12 18.22
C GLU A 214 -7.13 -0.68 17.65
N VAL A 215 -6.94 -1.82 17.00
CA VAL A 215 -8.07 -2.71 16.69
C VAL A 215 -8.01 -3.84 17.72
N ASN A 216 -8.43 -3.55 18.95
CA ASN A 216 -8.33 -4.53 20.03
C ASN A 216 -9.29 -5.69 19.72
N SER A 217 -8.79 -6.93 19.76
CA SER A 217 -9.54 -8.16 19.49
C SER A 217 -10.52 -8.53 20.61
N THR A 218 -10.54 -7.78 21.71
CA THR A 218 -11.40 -8.06 22.87
C THR A 218 -12.78 -7.43 22.69
N ILE A 219 -13.63 -8.12 21.93
CA ILE A 219 -15.04 -7.75 21.71
C ILE A 219 -15.76 -7.72 23.06
N GLY A 220 -16.34 -6.57 23.43
CA GLY A 220 -17.05 -6.35 24.71
C GLY A 220 -16.48 -5.25 25.61
N GLY A 221 -15.40 -4.57 25.19
CA GLY A 221 -14.80 -3.41 25.88
C GLY A 221 -15.41 -2.04 25.48
N PRO A 222 -14.83 -0.92 25.98
CA PRO A 222 -15.23 0.42 25.58
C PRO A 222 -15.02 0.64 24.08
N ALA A 223 -15.77 1.60 23.50
CA ALA A 223 -15.70 1.94 22.09
C ALA A 223 -14.25 2.27 21.67
N VAL A 224 -13.86 1.73 20.51
CA VAL A 224 -12.53 1.88 19.94
C VAL A 224 -12.62 2.77 18.71
N TYR A 225 -11.71 3.73 18.60
CA TYR A 225 -11.70 4.71 17.51
C TYR A 225 -10.58 4.39 16.53
N VAL A 226 -10.92 4.39 15.23
CA VAL A 226 -9.94 4.26 14.15
C VAL A 226 -10.12 5.42 13.18
N ALA A 227 -9.10 6.26 13.09
CA ALA A 227 -9.03 7.36 12.15
C ALA A 227 -8.47 6.84 10.81
N GLN A 228 -9.19 7.04 9.72
CA GLN A 228 -8.80 6.64 8.38
C GLN A 228 -8.28 7.86 7.62
N TYR A 229 -7.06 7.76 7.10
CA TYR A 229 -6.38 8.80 6.34
C TYR A 229 -6.14 8.37 4.91
N ASP A 230 -6.27 9.31 3.97
CA ASP A 230 -5.87 9.05 2.58
C ASP A 230 -4.34 9.03 2.40
N ALA A 231 -3.89 8.76 1.18
CA ALA A 231 -2.48 8.69 0.85
C ALA A 231 -1.72 10.01 1.09
N ASP A 232 -2.45 11.14 1.08
CA ASP A 232 -1.90 12.48 1.30
C ASP A 232 -1.88 12.87 2.78
N GLY A 233 -2.50 12.07 3.64
CA GLY A 233 -2.55 12.25 5.09
C GLY A 233 -3.77 13.04 5.54
N ALA A 234 -4.74 13.30 4.68
CA ALA A 234 -5.99 13.95 5.08
C ALA A 234 -6.94 12.93 5.75
N LEU A 235 -7.60 13.36 6.83
CA LEU A 235 -8.58 12.53 7.52
C LEU A 235 -9.82 12.33 6.64
N VAL A 236 -10.07 11.08 6.25
CA VAL A 236 -11.24 10.68 5.47
C VAL A 236 -12.43 10.41 6.39
N LYS A 237 -12.21 9.64 7.47
CA LYS A 237 -13.29 9.21 8.36
C LYS A 237 -12.77 8.80 9.72
N LEU A 238 -13.53 9.11 10.77
CA LEU A 238 -13.33 8.53 12.11
C LEU A 238 -14.37 7.43 12.33
N HIS A 239 -13.90 6.20 12.49
CA HIS A 239 -14.75 5.05 12.79
C HIS A 239 -14.86 4.85 14.30
N THR A 240 -16.04 4.45 14.76
CA THR A 240 -16.28 4.04 16.15
C THR A 240 -16.71 2.59 16.17
N ILE A 241 -15.89 1.73 16.76
CA ILE A 241 -16.09 0.29 16.84
C ILE A 241 -16.54 -0.03 18.26
N ARG A 242 -17.79 -0.47 18.43
CA ARG A 242 -18.34 -0.94 19.70
C ARG A 242 -18.51 -2.45 19.73
N GLN A 243 -18.64 -3.04 18.56
CA GLN A 243 -18.86 -4.48 18.36
C GLN A 243 -18.24 -4.90 17.03
N GLN A 244 -18.00 -6.20 16.85
CA GLN A 244 -17.30 -6.72 15.68
C GLN A 244 -17.99 -6.37 14.35
N SER A 245 -19.33 -6.29 14.31
CA SER A 245 -20.05 -5.91 13.10
C SER A 245 -19.69 -4.51 12.60
N ASP A 246 -19.22 -3.62 13.46
CA ASP A 246 -18.87 -2.26 13.07
C ASP A 246 -17.61 -2.22 12.19
N THR A 247 -16.76 -3.26 12.23
CA THR A 247 -15.58 -3.35 11.35
C THR A 247 -15.93 -3.68 9.91
N THR A 248 -17.17 -4.12 9.63
CA THR A 248 -17.63 -4.37 8.25
C THR A 248 -17.79 -3.09 7.43
N ALA A 249 -17.93 -1.94 8.10
CA ALA A 249 -17.96 -0.63 7.46
C ALA A 249 -16.55 -0.06 7.18
N MET A 250 -15.50 -0.77 7.61
CA MET A 250 -14.12 -0.41 7.35
C MET A 250 -13.61 -1.10 6.08
N PRO A 251 -12.69 -0.46 5.34
CA PRO A 251 -12.01 -1.13 4.24
C PRO A 251 -11.30 -2.41 4.69
N THR A 252 -11.15 -3.36 3.78
CA THR A 252 -10.42 -4.59 4.04
C THR A 252 -8.92 -4.29 4.21
N PRO A 253 -8.25 -4.81 5.26
CA PRO A 253 -6.80 -4.71 5.39
C PRO A 253 -6.08 -5.26 4.15
N PHE A 254 -5.00 -4.61 3.75
CA PHE A 254 -4.16 -5.10 2.68
C PHE A 254 -3.31 -6.27 3.18
N ASP A 255 -3.41 -7.42 2.53
CA ASP A 255 -2.79 -8.67 2.94
C ASP A 255 -1.27 -8.70 2.71
N GLN A 256 -0.77 -7.87 1.79
CA GLN A 256 0.66 -7.66 1.55
C GLN A 256 1.17 -6.35 2.16
N ALA A 257 0.49 -5.84 3.20
CA ALA A 257 1.01 -4.71 3.96
C ALA A 257 2.36 -5.08 4.60
N GLU A 258 3.30 -4.14 4.58
CA GLU A 258 4.61 -4.31 5.19
C GLU A 258 4.49 -4.38 6.72
N ASP A 259 5.45 -5.04 7.36
CA ASP A 259 5.45 -5.15 8.81
C ASP A 259 5.76 -3.79 9.47
N ILE A 260 5.07 -3.57 10.60
CA ILE A 260 5.29 -2.40 11.44
C ILE A 260 6.59 -2.59 12.22
N SER A 261 7.47 -1.59 12.15
CA SER A 261 8.66 -1.48 12.99
C SER A 261 8.43 -0.46 14.11
N GLY A 262 9.29 -0.43 15.12
CA GLY A 262 9.23 0.58 16.19
C GLY A 262 10.43 0.46 17.14
N GLY A 263 10.47 1.31 18.15
CA GLY A 263 11.58 1.43 19.08
C GLY A 263 12.33 2.74 18.90
N TYR A 264 13.56 2.81 19.42
CA TYR A 264 14.40 3.98 19.17
C TYR A 264 14.95 3.91 17.74
N MET A 265 14.57 4.88 16.92
CA MET A 265 15.01 5.01 15.53
C MET A 265 15.73 6.33 15.32
N ARG A 266 16.57 6.40 14.29
CA ARG A 266 17.21 7.64 13.85
C ARG A 266 16.23 8.40 12.96
N VAL A 267 15.71 9.49 13.51
CA VAL A 267 14.65 10.30 12.92
C VAL A 267 15.05 11.76 12.91
N GLN A 268 14.79 12.44 11.81
CA GLN A 268 14.99 13.88 11.67
C GLN A 268 13.70 14.55 11.20
N ALA A 269 13.42 15.72 11.76
CA ALA A 269 12.32 16.57 11.33
C ALA A 269 12.76 17.51 10.20
N ASP A 270 11.87 17.75 9.26
CA ASP A 270 11.97 18.80 8.24
C ASP A 270 10.63 19.52 8.13
N GLY A 271 10.55 20.69 8.76
CA GLY A 271 9.31 21.47 8.82
C GLY A 271 8.19 20.84 9.67
N VAL A 272 8.48 19.82 10.48
CA VAL A 272 7.53 19.17 11.40
C VAL A 272 8.01 19.25 12.85
N GLU A 273 7.10 19.04 13.80
CA GLU A 273 7.40 19.10 15.23
C GLU A 273 7.47 17.69 15.82
N ILE A 274 8.61 17.33 16.43
CA ILE A 274 8.76 16.06 17.12
C ILE A 274 8.44 16.25 18.61
N PRO A 275 7.55 15.42 19.21
CA PRO A 275 7.23 15.50 20.64
C PRO A 275 8.47 15.25 21.49
N SER A 276 8.64 16.04 22.56
CA SER A 276 9.81 15.94 23.45
C SER A 276 9.93 14.56 24.10
N GLU A 277 8.81 13.90 24.33
CA GLU A 277 8.66 12.57 24.89
C GLU A 277 9.24 11.49 23.97
N ALA A 278 9.33 11.73 22.66
CA ALA A 278 9.96 10.82 21.74
C ALA A 278 11.49 10.82 21.89
N ASN A 279 12.10 11.85 22.45
CA ASN A 279 13.56 11.97 22.50
C ASN A 279 14.22 10.77 23.21
N GLY A 280 15.27 10.26 22.58
CA GLY A 280 16.24 9.35 23.19
C GLY A 280 17.39 10.11 23.85
N VAL A 281 18.49 9.39 24.10
CA VAL A 281 19.70 9.95 24.71
C VAL A 281 20.64 10.56 23.66
N GLU A 282 20.61 10.04 22.44
CA GLU A 282 21.44 10.52 21.34
C GLU A 282 20.73 11.54 20.44
N ALA A 283 21.49 12.39 19.75
CA ALA A 283 20.94 13.27 18.73
C ALA A 283 20.21 12.46 17.63
N THR A 284 19.05 12.94 17.18
CA THR A 284 18.17 12.26 16.21
C THR A 284 17.63 10.89 16.66
N GLN A 285 17.92 10.44 17.89
CA GLN A 285 17.30 9.23 18.42
C GLN A 285 15.90 9.55 18.91
N GLN A 286 14.90 8.96 18.28
CA GLN A 286 13.49 9.20 18.57
C GLN A 286 12.75 7.88 18.77
N TYR A 287 11.88 7.81 19.77
CA TYR A 287 11.08 6.64 20.06
C TYR A 287 9.84 6.63 19.16
N VAL A 288 9.92 5.77 18.15
CA VAL A 288 8.87 5.48 17.20
C VAL A 288 7.98 4.39 17.78
N VAL A 289 6.70 4.70 17.97
CA VAL A 289 5.69 3.70 18.36
C VAL A 289 5.47 2.73 17.22
N ASN A 290 5.17 3.27 16.04
CA ASN A 290 4.99 2.52 14.80
C ASN A 290 5.64 3.28 13.64
N ALA A 291 6.43 2.57 12.84
CA ALA A 291 6.81 2.94 11.49
C ALA A 291 6.21 1.90 10.55
N LEU A 292 5.31 2.34 9.68
CA LEU A 292 4.65 1.51 8.68
C LEU A 292 5.07 1.98 7.29
N PRO A 293 5.91 1.21 6.58
CA PRO A 293 6.16 1.46 5.16
C PRO A 293 4.86 1.41 4.37
N ASP A 294 4.64 2.39 3.50
CA ASP A 294 3.45 2.40 2.65
C ASP A 294 3.56 1.28 1.59
N ALA A 295 2.51 0.46 1.50
CA ALA A 295 2.54 -0.70 0.62
C ALA A 295 2.38 -0.33 -0.87
N PHE A 296 1.85 0.86 -1.16
CA PHE A 296 1.58 1.36 -2.50
C PHE A 296 2.58 2.43 -2.95
N ASP A 297 3.29 3.06 -2.02
CA ASP A 297 4.38 3.99 -2.28
C ASP A 297 5.64 3.62 -1.48
N ARG A 298 6.59 2.98 -2.18
CA ARG A 298 7.83 2.48 -1.56
C ARG A 298 8.76 3.56 -1.03
N SER A 299 8.52 4.83 -1.32
CA SER A 299 9.31 5.96 -0.80
C SER A 299 8.75 6.52 0.51
N LYS A 300 7.54 6.11 0.89
CA LYS A 300 6.77 6.67 1.99
C LYS A 300 6.77 5.75 3.20
N VAL A 301 6.90 6.36 4.37
CA VAL A 301 6.75 5.71 5.67
C VAL A 301 5.80 6.54 6.52
N TRP A 302 4.77 5.89 7.06
CA TRP A 302 3.87 6.45 8.06
C TRP A 302 4.44 6.22 9.44
N VAL A 303 4.35 7.22 10.32
CA VAL A 303 5.04 7.19 11.61
C VAL A 303 4.15 7.73 12.72
N LEU A 304 4.15 7.02 13.85
CA LEU A 304 3.62 7.48 15.14
C LEU A 304 4.77 7.59 16.13
N LEU A 305 4.85 8.71 16.83
CA LEU A 305 5.89 9.01 17.82
C LEU A 305 5.32 8.94 19.25
N ARG A 306 6.15 8.53 20.21
CA ARG A 306 5.76 8.49 21.63
C ARG A 306 5.43 9.89 22.13
N GLY A 307 4.31 10.02 22.85
CA GLY A 307 3.80 11.32 23.32
C GLY A 307 3.22 12.18 22.19
N GLY A 308 3.14 11.67 20.96
CA GLY A 308 2.63 12.39 19.81
C GLY A 308 1.11 12.39 19.72
N THR A 309 0.58 13.48 19.18
CA THR A 309 -0.83 13.67 18.82
C THR A 309 -1.03 13.77 17.31
N LYS A 310 0.00 13.41 16.53
CA LYS A 310 0.04 13.57 15.08
C LYS A 310 0.41 12.25 14.40
N LEU A 311 -0.12 12.06 13.20
CA LEU A 311 0.38 11.10 12.22
C LEU A 311 1.43 11.79 11.37
N TYR A 312 2.61 11.20 11.27
CA TYR A 312 3.71 11.74 10.46
C TYR A 312 3.88 10.94 9.18
N ARG A 313 4.41 11.60 8.17
CA ARG A 313 4.87 10.97 6.92
C ARG A 313 6.30 11.40 6.64
N GLY A 314 7.10 10.44 6.20
CA GLY A 314 8.50 10.67 5.86
C GLY A 314 9.04 9.74 4.80
N THR A 315 10.33 9.90 4.55
CA THR A 315 11.11 9.09 3.61
C THR A 315 12.35 8.56 4.30
N LEU A 316 12.70 7.32 4.00
CA LEU A 316 13.91 6.68 4.49
C LEU A 316 15.10 7.06 3.60
N TYR A 317 16.23 7.37 4.20
CA TYR A 317 17.50 7.63 3.51
C TYR A 317 18.57 6.67 4.04
N ALA A 318 19.46 6.22 3.17
CA ALA A 318 20.66 5.46 3.50
C ALA A 318 21.91 6.35 3.40
N ASN A 319 22.98 5.95 4.10
CA ASN A 319 24.26 6.66 4.18
C ASN A 319 24.11 8.10 4.68
N ALA A 320 23.21 8.32 5.64
CA ALA A 320 22.93 9.66 6.16
C ALA A 320 24.08 10.14 7.06
N PRO A 321 24.70 11.30 6.78
CA PRO A 321 25.78 11.85 7.60
C PRO A 321 25.27 12.33 8.95
N ASP A 322 26.17 12.64 9.88
CA ASP A 322 25.85 13.09 11.25
C ASP A 322 24.90 14.28 11.29
N SER A 323 25.09 15.22 10.36
CA SER A 323 24.25 16.41 10.17
C SER A 323 22.85 16.10 9.64
N GLY A 324 22.61 14.87 9.20
CA GLY A 324 21.34 14.42 8.65
C GLY A 324 21.18 14.69 7.17
N CYS A 325 19.93 14.56 6.72
CA CYS A 325 19.44 14.86 5.39
C CYS A 325 18.38 15.97 5.49
#